data_AF-A0A377LXF3-F1
#
_entry.id   AF-A0A377LXF3-F1
#
_cell.length_a   1.000
_cell.length_b   1.000
_cell.length_c   1.000
_cell.angle_alpha   90.00
_cell.angle_beta   90.00
_cell.angle_gamma   90.00
#
_symmetry.space_group_name_H-M   'P 1'
#
loop_
_entity.id
_entity.type
_entity.pdbx_description
1 polymer ?
#
loop_
_entity_poly.entity_id
_entity_poly.type
_entity_poly.pdbx_seq_one_letter_code
_entity_poly.pdbx_strand_id
1 'polypeptide(L)'
;MSQWNIAAAQYAGQHHSVNDHVAHHLRFVAKAAQQRCDLLVFPELSLTGPGKTDLPPPPDDAQLAPLLAAAKRYRITIIAGLPLDLNGQRVKGLALFSPSRHSILRYPQGSGASLVPGDKQLTIVDTHADSPNLDPQATLFTSCQSVAIPAGASPSTRCSASRTGMPLPC
;
A
#
# COMPACT_ATOMS: atom_id res chain seq x y z
N MET A 1 -11.40 2.87 20.85
CA MET A 1 -10.38 2.78 19.78
C MET A 1 -11.09 2.68 18.44
N SER A 2 -10.68 3.43 17.44
CA SER A 2 -11.27 3.32 16.10
C SER A 2 -10.89 1.97 15.49
N GLN A 3 -11.90 1.13 15.25
CA GLN A 3 -11.68 -0.16 14.60
C GLN A 3 -11.45 0.06 13.10
N TRP A 4 -10.31 -0.42 12.61
CA TRP A 4 -9.99 -0.47 11.19
C TRP A 4 -10.27 -1.87 10.66
N ASN A 5 -10.96 -1.95 9.52
CA ASN A 5 -11.08 -3.16 8.75
C ASN A 5 -10.18 -3.07 7.52
N ILE A 6 -9.16 -3.93 7.46
CA ILE A 6 -8.10 -3.87 6.45
C ILE A 6 -8.17 -5.14 5.61
N ALA A 7 -8.16 -4.97 4.29
CA ALA A 7 -8.03 -6.05 3.33
C ALA A 7 -6.72 -5.94 2.55
N ALA A 8 -6.12 -7.09 2.25
CA ALA A 8 -5.01 -7.21 1.31
C ALA A 8 -5.49 -8.00 0.10
N ALA A 9 -5.31 -7.45 -1.10
CA ALA A 9 -5.59 -8.16 -2.34
C ALA A 9 -4.40 -9.07 -2.70
N GLN A 10 -4.69 -10.34 -2.98
CA GLN A 10 -3.68 -11.30 -3.44
C GLN A 10 -4.20 -12.03 -4.68
N TYR A 11 -3.44 -11.97 -5.76
CA TYR A 11 -3.77 -12.57 -7.05
C TYR A 11 -2.50 -12.69 -7.90
N ALA A 12 -2.54 -13.55 -8.93
CA ALA A 12 -1.45 -13.65 -9.89
C ALA A 12 -1.51 -12.47 -10.87
N GLY A 13 -0.40 -11.75 -11.05
CA GLY A 13 -0.33 -10.59 -11.95
C GLY A 13 -0.30 -11.02 -13.42
N GLN A 14 -1.46 -11.06 -14.06
CA GLN A 14 -1.56 -11.35 -15.49
C GLN A 14 -2.60 -10.45 -16.17
N HIS A 15 -2.19 -9.22 -16.49
CA HIS A 15 -2.95 -8.33 -17.35
C HIS A 15 -2.02 -7.68 -18.39
N HIS A 16 -2.58 -7.36 -19.55
CA HIS A 16 -1.84 -6.88 -20.72
C HIS A 16 -1.79 -5.35 -20.84
N SER A 17 -2.61 -4.63 -20.06
CA SER A 17 -2.61 -3.16 -20.03
C SER A 17 -2.97 -2.59 -18.66
N VAL A 18 -2.59 -1.34 -18.42
CA VAL A 18 -2.96 -0.58 -17.20
C VAL A 18 -4.48 -0.56 -17.00
N ASN A 19 -5.26 -0.45 -18.08
CA ASN A 19 -6.73 -0.42 -17.99
C ASN A 19 -7.29 -1.75 -17.48
N ASP A 20 -6.68 -2.88 -17.87
CA ASP A 20 -7.08 -4.20 -17.37
C ASP A 20 -6.72 -4.37 -15.90
N HIS A 21 -5.55 -3.88 -15.48
CA HIS A 21 -5.18 -3.82 -14.07
C HIS A 21 -6.19 -2.98 -13.28
N VAL A 22 -6.53 -1.78 -13.74
CA VAL A 22 -7.53 -0.91 -13.10
C VAL A 22 -8.89 -1.60 -13.00
N ALA A 23 -9.36 -2.24 -14.07
CA ALA A 23 -10.61 -3.00 -14.05
C ALA A 23 -10.58 -4.14 -13.03
N HIS A 24 -9.43 -4.82 -12.90
CA HIS A 24 -9.23 -5.86 -11.90
C HIS A 24 -9.28 -5.31 -10.47
N HIS A 25 -8.57 -4.21 -10.20
CA HIS A 25 -8.60 -3.54 -8.90
C HIS A 25 -10.01 -3.11 -8.52
N LEU A 26 -10.79 -2.56 -9.45
CA LEU A 26 -12.17 -2.16 -9.20
C LEU A 26 -13.05 -3.32 -8.72
N ARG A 27 -12.82 -4.55 -9.19
CA ARG A 27 -13.53 -5.75 -8.71
C ARG A 27 -13.20 -6.04 -7.25
N PHE A 28 -11.92 -5.94 -6.86
CA PHE A 28 -11.50 -6.09 -5.46
C PHE A 28 -12.05 -4.97 -4.58
N VAL A 29 -12.04 -3.73 -5.05
CA VAL A 29 -12.60 -2.58 -4.33
C VAL A 29 -14.08 -2.81 -4.03
N ALA A 30 -14.86 -3.26 -5.02
CA ALA A 30 -16.28 -3.56 -4.81
C ALA A 30 -16.49 -4.66 -3.76
N LYS A 31 -15.64 -5.70 -3.75
CA LYS A 31 -15.70 -6.77 -2.74
C LYS A 31 -15.28 -6.30 -1.35
N ALA A 32 -14.22 -5.51 -1.25
CA ALA A 32 -13.77 -4.93 0.02
C ALA A 32 -14.84 -3.99 0.61
N ALA A 33 -15.51 -3.21 -0.24
CA ALA A 33 -16.63 -2.37 0.19
C ALA A 33 -17.80 -3.20 0.76
N GLN A 34 -18.13 -4.35 0.17
CA GLN A 34 -19.16 -5.27 0.71
C GLN A 34 -18.80 -5.78 2.10
N GLN A 35 -17.51 -5.95 2.39
CA GLN A 35 -17.01 -6.37 3.70
C GLN A 35 -16.79 -5.20 4.67
N ARG A 36 -17.14 -3.97 4.29
CA ARG A 36 -16.93 -2.74 5.07
C ARG A 36 -15.44 -2.52 5.41
N CYS A 37 -14.55 -2.78 4.47
CA CYS A 37 -13.14 -2.46 4.63
C CYS A 37 -12.92 -0.94 4.55
N ASP A 38 -12.08 -0.42 5.43
CA ASP A 38 -11.65 0.97 5.46
C ASP A 38 -10.39 1.19 4.61
N LEU A 39 -9.57 0.15 4.47
CA LEU A 39 -8.32 0.15 3.73
C LEU A 39 -8.20 -1.13 2.88
N LEU A 40 -7.86 -0.97 1.61
CA LEU A 40 -7.51 -2.06 0.70
C LEU A 40 -6.10 -1.85 0.15
N VAL A 41 -5.22 -2.81 0.42
CA VAL A 41 -3.81 -2.79 -0.02
C VAL A 41 -3.61 -3.78 -1.16
N PHE A 42 -3.10 -3.29 -2.29
CA PHE A 42 -2.72 -4.11 -3.43
C PHE A 42 -1.20 -4.38 -3.45
N PRO A 43 -0.75 -5.45 -4.14
CA PRO A 43 0.67 -5.79 -4.25
C PRO A 43 1.52 -4.71 -4.94
N GLU A 44 2.83 -4.87 -4.81
CA GLU A 44 3.84 -4.10 -5.54
C GLU A 44 3.62 -4.20 -7.05
N LEU A 45 3.75 -3.07 -7.77
CA LEU A 45 3.51 -2.95 -9.22
C LEU A 45 2.17 -3.51 -9.69
N SER A 46 1.16 -3.57 -8.82
CA SER A 46 -0.14 -4.15 -9.13
C SER A 46 -0.86 -3.47 -10.31
N LEU A 47 -0.61 -2.17 -10.55
CA LEU A 47 -1.23 -1.40 -11.63
C LEU A 47 -0.54 -1.56 -13.00
N THR A 48 0.65 -2.16 -13.04
CA THR A 48 1.44 -2.29 -14.27
C THR A 48 1.99 -3.71 -14.50
N GLY A 49 1.85 -4.60 -13.52
CA GLY A 49 2.43 -5.93 -13.51
C GLY A 49 3.92 -5.93 -13.12
N PRO A 50 4.45 -7.10 -12.72
CA PRO A 50 5.88 -7.27 -12.52
C PRO A 50 6.58 -7.09 -13.87
N GLY A 51 7.40 -6.04 -14.00
CA GLY A 51 8.18 -5.80 -15.22
C GLY A 51 9.06 -7.01 -15.55
N LYS A 52 9.25 -7.31 -16.84
CA LYS A 52 10.08 -8.45 -17.28
C LYS A 52 11.58 -8.23 -17.02
N THR A 53 12.03 -6.98 -17.15
CA THR A 53 13.45 -6.59 -17.01
C THR A 53 13.57 -5.16 -16.49
N ASP A 54 12.78 -4.24 -17.07
CA ASP A 54 12.70 -2.84 -16.66
C ASP A 54 11.29 -2.48 -16.17
N LEU A 55 11.22 -1.40 -15.39
CA LEU A 55 9.95 -0.86 -14.93
C LEU A 55 9.17 -0.24 -16.11
N PRO A 56 7.86 -0.52 -16.23
CA PRO A 56 7.01 0.09 -17.26
C PRO A 56 6.76 1.58 -16.96
N PRO A 57 6.34 2.38 -17.95
CA PRO A 57 6.03 3.79 -17.72
C PRO A 57 4.96 3.98 -16.63
N PRO A 58 5.05 5.06 -15.82
CA PRO A 58 4.04 5.37 -14.82
C PRO A 58 2.69 5.63 -15.49
N PRO A 59 1.59 5.08 -14.95
CA PRO A 59 0.24 5.45 -15.38
C PRO A 59 -0.02 6.95 -15.20
N ASP A 60 -0.76 7.53 -16.15
CA ASP A 60 -1.26 8.89 -16.03
C ASP A 60 -2.47 8.96 -15.08
N ASP A 61 -2.87 10.18 -14.71
CA ASP A 61 -4.01 10.38 -13.82
C ASP A 61 -5.35 9.99 -14.46
N ALA A 62 -5.47 10.02 -15.79
CA ALA A 62 -6.69 9.66 -16.50
C ALA A 62 -6.97 8.16 -16.41
N GLN A 63 -5.93 7.33 -16.57
CA GLN A 63 -5.98 5.88 -16.38
C GLN A 63 -6.35 5.50 -14.95
N LEU A 64 -5.92 6.29 -13.96
CA LEU A 64 -6.16 6.03 -12.54
C LEU A 64 -7.44 6.67 -11.99
N ALA A 65 -8.07 7.60 -12.73
CA ALA A 65 -9.30 8.27 -12.35
C ALA A 65 -10.44 7.34 -11.89
N PRO A 66 -10.65 6.14 -12.50
CA PRO A 66 -11.66 5.20 -12.03
C PRO A 66 -11.44 4.72 -10.58
N LEU A 67 -10.19 4.54 -10.16
CA LEU A 67 -9.86 4.14 -8.79
C LEU A 67 -10.09 5.27 -7.80
N LEU A 68 -9.76 6.50 -8.19
CA LEU A 68 -10.07 7.68 -7.40
C LEU A 68 -11.59 7.84 -7.20
N ALA A 69 -12.36 7.67 -8.28
CA ALA A 69 -13.82 7.70 -8.21
C ALA A 69 -14.38 6.58 -7.32
N ALA A 70 -13.82 5.37 -7.40
CA ALA A 70 -14.22 4.24 -6.58
C ALA A 70 -13.89 4.44 -5.09
N ALA A 71 -12.71 4.96 -4.76
CA ALA A 71 -12.33 5.30 -3.38
C ALA A 71 -13.34 6.24 -2.73
N LYS A 72 -13.74 7.30 -3.44
CA LYS A 72 -14.78 8.25 -3.00
C LYS A 72 -16.14 7.58 -2.86
N ARG A 73 -16.58 6.86 -3.91
CA ARG A 73 -17.90 6.21 -3.97
C ARG A 73 -18.11 5.22 -2.81
N TYR A 74 -17.11 4.40 -2.54
CA TYR A 74 -17.19 3.35 -1.51
C TYR A 74 -16.66 3.78 -0.15
N ARG A 75 -16.17 5.03 -0.03
CA ARG A 75 -15.53 5.58 1.17
C ARG A 75 -14.41 4.67 1.71
N ILE A 76 -13.60 4.14 0.80
CA ILE A 76 -12.49 3.22 1.11
C ILE A 76 -11.16 3.85 0.69
N THR A 77 -10.13 3.67 1.51
CA THR A 77 -8.76 4.05 1.16
C THR A 77 -8.12 2.92 0.37
N ILE A 78 -7.49 3.24 -0.76
CA ILE A 78 -6.85 2.26 -1.64
C ILE A 78 -5.36 2.58 -1.74
N ILE A 79 -4.51 1.58 -1.51
CA ILE A 79 -3.08 1.62 -1.79
C ILE A 79 -2.79 0.67 -2.94
N ALA A 80 -2.18 1.17 -4.02
CA ALA A 80 -1.78 0.34 -5.15
C ALA A 80 -0.36 0.64 -5.61
N GLY A 81 0.41 -0.40 -5.91
CA GLY A 81 1.78 -0.27 -6.41
C GLY A 81 1.82 0.12 -7.90
N LEU A 82 2.70 1.08 -8.23
CA LEU A 82 2.99 1.51 -9.59
C LEU A 82 4.45 2.01 -9.71
N PRO A 83 5.04 2.06 -10.91
CA PRO A 83 6.27 2.78 -11.14
C PRO A 83 6.03 4.29 -11.09
N LEU A 84 7.08 5.05 -10.76
CA LEU A 84 7.14 6.51 -10.76
C LEU A 84 8.41 6.95 -11.49
N ASP A 85 8.37 8.13 -12.10
CA ASP A 85 9.58 8.77 -12.63
C ASP A 85 10.05 9.83 -11.63
N LEU A 86 11.26 9.66 -11.09
CA LEU A 86 11.90 10.56 -10.14
C LEU A 86 13.28 10.96 -10.68
N ASN A 87 13.52 12.24 -10.91
CA ASN A 87 14.78 12.76 -11.45
C ASN A 87 15.25 12.05 -12.74
N GLY A 88 14.30 11.70 -13.62
CA GLY A 88 14.58 10.97 -14.87
C GLY A 88 14.92 9.49 -14.68
N GLN A 89 14.83 8.96 -13.46
CA GLN A 89 14.98 7.54 -13.16
C GLN A 89 13.63 6.93 -12.81
N ARG A 90 13.39 5.73 -13.32
CA ARG A 90 12.19 4.99 -13.00
C ARG A 90 12.39 4.21 -11.71
N VAL A 91 11.56 4.52 -10.72
CA VAL A 91 11.57 3.90 -9.41
C VAL A 91 10.24 3.23 -9.15
N LYS A 92 10.22 2.25 -8.27
CA LYS A 92 8.96 1.68 -7.79
C LYS A 92 8.33 2.64 -6.77
N GLY A 93 7.02 2.60 -6.66
CA GLY A 93 6.27 3.41 -5.73
C GLY A 93 4.86 2.91 -5.51
N LEU A 94 4.08 3.75 -4.86
CA LEU A 94 2.67 3.49 -4.58
C LEU A 94 1.82 4.73 -4.86
N ALA A 95 0.57 4.49 -5.21
CA ALA A 95 -0.49 5.48 -5.27
C ALA A 95 -1.43 5.28 -4.09
N LEU A 96 -1.77 6.39 -3.43
CA LEU A 96 -2.78 6.45 -2.40
C LEU A 96 -4.02 7.17 -2.94
N PHE A 97 -5.15 6.47 -2.91
CA PHE A 97 -6.46 7.02 -3.20
C PHE A 97 -7.23 7.13 -1.88
N SER A 98 -7.53 8.35 -1.48
CA SER A 98 -8.26 8.63 -0.23
C SER A 98 -9.68 9.10 -0.54
N PRO A 99 -10.69 8.67 0.22
CA PRO A 99 -12.07 9.07 -0.01
C PRO A 99 -12.33 10.58 0.20
N SER A 100 -11.47 11.27 0.96
CA SER A 100 -11.58 12.72 1.21
C SER A 100 -10.78 13.58 0.24
N ARG A 101 -9.91 12.99 -0.59
CA ARG A 101 -9.02 13.74 -1.50
C ARG A 101 -9.49 13.70 -2.94
N HIS A 102 -9.21 14.78 -3.67
CA HIS A 102 -9.52 14.89 -5.10
C HIS A 102 -8.33 14.60 -6.00
N SER A 103 -7.13 14.44 -5.43
CA SER A 103 -5.90 14.10 -6.14
C SER A 103 -5.38 12.73 -5.73
N ILE A 104 -4.64 12.11 -6.65
CA ILE A 104 -3.91 10.87 -6.40
C ILE A 104 -2.56 11.25 -5.79
N LEU A 105 -2.24 10.71 -4.62
CA LEU A 105 -0.92 10.91 -4.03
C LEU A 105 -0.01 9.77 -4.49
N ARG A 106 1.25 10.10 -4.77
CA ARG A 106 2.25 9.16 -5.26
C ARG A 106 3.48 9.25 -4.37
N TYR A 107 4.00 8.12 -3.94
CA TYR A 107 5.15 8.04 -3.05
C TYR A 107 6.18 7.04 -3.60
N PRO A 108 7.48 7.39 -3.62
CA PRO A 108 8.51 6.44 -3.98
C PRO A 108 8.59 5.31 -2.94
N GLN A 109 9.07 4.14 -3.37
CA GLN A 109 9.34 3.04 -2.46
C GLN A 109 10.37 3.47 -1.41
N GLY A 110 10.10 3.13 -0.15
CA GLY A 110 10.96 3.49 0.99
C GLY A 110 10.28 4.40 2.01
N SER A 111 9.19 5.08 1.63
CA SER A 111 8.35 5.84 2.55
C SER A 111 7.52 4.91 3.46
N GLY A 112 7.43 5.25 4.74
CA GLY A 112 6.59 4.58 5.73
C GLY A 112 5.12 4.97 5.64
N ALA A 113 4.22 4.24 6.30
CA ALA A 113 2.83 4.66 6.45
C ALA A 113 2.46 4.69 7.94
N SER A 114 1.46 5.49 8.32
CA SER A 114 0.89 5.51 9.66
C SER A 114 -0.63 5.64 9.56
N LEU A 115 -1.34 4.91 10.42
CA LEU A 115 -2.80 4.93 10.53
C LEU A 115 -3.17 5.79 11.72
N VAL A 116 -3.93 6.86 11.50
CA VAL A 116 -4.35 7.76 12.57
C VAL A 116 -5.70 7.29 13.16
N PRO A 117 -5.79 6.99 14.47
CA PRO A 117 -7.05 6.77 15.18
C PRO A 117 -7.96 8.00 15.12
N GLY A 118 -9.27 7.80 15.22
CA GLY A 118 -10.27 8.86 15.04
C GLY A 118 -10.78 8.92 13.61
N ASP A 119 -10.09 9.66 12.73
CA ASP A 119 -10.59 10.04 11.40
C ASP A 119 -10.37 9.02 10.27
N LYS A 120 -9.92 7.81 10.60
CA LYS A 120 -9.55 6.76 9.64
C LYS A 120 -8.70 7.31 8.48
N GLN A 121 -7.69 8.11 8.81
CA GLN A 121 -6.77 8.70 7.85
C GLN A 121 -5.45 7.93 7.81
N LEU A 122 -4.92 7.75 6.61
CA LEU A 122 -3.58 7.21 6.36
C LEU A 122 -2.63 8.36 6.05
N THR A 123 -1.52 8.44 6.76
CA THR A 123 -0.42 9.38 6.52
C THR A 123 0.79 8.60 6.04
N ILE A 124 1.34 8.96 4.87
CA ILE A 124 2.63 8.41 4.42
C ILE A 124 3.73 9.29 5.02
N VAL A 125 4.64 8.65 5.75
CA VAL A 125 5.78 9.23 6.44
C VAL A 125 6.98 9.14 5.52
N ASP A 126 7.51 10.29 5.12
CA ASP A 126 8.76 10.32 4.40
C ASP A 126 9.92 10.04 5.36
N THR A 127 10.83 9.16 4.97
CA THR A 127 11.95 8.69 5.81
C THR A 127 12.98 9.81 6.09
N HIS A 128 12.82 10.98 5.45
CA HIS A 128 13.63 12.18 5.59
C HIS A 128 12.96 13.35 6.34
N ALA A 129 11.71 13.21 6.80
CA ALA A 129 11.03 14.29 7.53
C ALA A 129 11.37 14.26 9.03
N ASP A 130 11.97 15.35 9.53
CA ASP A 130 12.55 15.51 10.88
C ASP A 130 11.61 15.27 12.08
N SER A 131 10.33 15.01 11.87
CA SER A 131 9.39 14.54 12.90
C SER A 131 8.10 14.14 12.20
N PRO A 132 7.89 12.86 11.87
CA PRO A 132 6.58 12.46 11.42
C PRO A 132 5.61 12.60 12.58
N ASN A 133 4.45 13.22 12.33
CA ASN A 133 3.35 13.27 13.28
C ASN A 133 2.79 11.85 13.42
N LEU A 134 3.45 11.06 14.26
CA LEU A 134 3.17 9.65 14.51
C LEU A 134 2.24 9.54 15.70
N ASP A 135 1.19 8.74 15.54
CA ASP A 135 0.37 8.37 16.68
C ASP A 135 1.21 7.46 17.62
N PRO A 136 1.35 7.83 18.91
CA PRO A 136 2.15 7.07 19.88
C PRO A 136 1.54 5.71 20.25
N GLN A 137 0.28 5.45 19.88
CA GLN A 137 -0.44 4.22 20.19
C GLN A 137 -0.50 3.23 19.02
N ALA A 138 -0.45 3.70 17.77
CA ALA A 138 -0.45 2.81 16.61
C ALA A 138 0.18 3.46 15.36
N THR A 139 1.39 3.04 15.01
CA THR A 139 2.05 3.42 13.76
C THR A 139 2.62 2.15 13.10
N LEU A 140 2.33 1.92 11.81
CA LEU A 140 2.76 0.74 11.06
C LEU A 140 3.61 1.12 9.85
N PHE A 141 4.93 1.07 10.03
CA PHE A 141 5.88 1.24 8.94
C PHE A 141 6.06 -0.05 8.13
N THR A 142 6.03 0.05 6.81
CA THR A 142 6.44 -1.06 5.93
C THR A 142 7.51 -0.56 4.99
N SER A 143 8.75 -1.07 5.10
CA SER A 143 9.72 -0.99 4.02
C SER A 143 9.64 -2.28 3.22
N CYS A 144 9.61 -2.16 1.89
CA CYS A 144 9.64 -3.33 1.03
C CYS A 144 11.11 -3.79 0.93
N GLN A 145 11.48 -4.75 1.77
CA GLN A 145 12.62 -5.63 1.54
C GLN A 145 12.08 -6.93 0.95
N SER A 146 12.64 -7.36 -0.18
CA SER A 146 12.33 -8.69 -0.71
C SER A 146 12.62 -9.73 0.36
N VAL A 147 11.64 -10.57 0.71
CA VAL A 147 11.91 -11.83 1.41
C VAL A 147 12.49 -12.77 0.36
N ALA A 148 13.76 -12.56 0.02
CA ALA A 148 14.50 -13.59 -0.69
C ALA A 148 14.61 -14.77 0.28
N ILE A 149 14.01 -15.90 -0.06
CA ILE A 149 14.39 -17.16 0.57
C ILE A 149 15.87 -17.35 0.20
N PRO A 150 16.81 -17.36 1.15
CA PRO A 150 18.19 -17.67 0.80
C PRO A 150 18.18 -19.03 0.14
N ALA A 151 18.76 -19.12 -1.06
CA ALA A 151 18.88 -20.36 -1.80
C ALA A 151 19.60 -21.38 -0.90
N GLY A 152 18.83 -22.30 -0.30
CA GLY A 152 19.34 -23.32 0.63
C GLY A 152 18.65 -23.43 2.00
N ALA A 153 17.71 -22.55 2.38
CA ALA A 153 17.06 -22.67 3.69
C ALA A 153 15.79 -23.55 3.64
N SER A 154 15.87 -24.74 4.25
CA SER A 154 14.73 -25.62 4.53
C SER A 154 13.64 -24.91 5.36
N PRO A 155 12.35 -25.24 5.17
CA PRO A 155 11.22 -24.53 5.77
C PRO A 155 11.04 -24.92 7.24
N SER A 156 11.91 -24.43 8.12
CA SER A 156 11.69 -24.50 9.56
C SER A 156 12.47 -23.40 10.27
N THR A 157 12.01 -22.16 10.21
CA THR A 157 12.41 -21.17 11.21
C THR A 157 11.21 -20.32 11.60
N ARG A 158 10.80 -20.53 12.84
CA ARG A 158 9.70 -19.89 13.55
C ARG A 158 10.04 -18.41 13.73
N CYS A 159 9.19 -17.50 13.24
CA CYS A 159 9.31 -16.07 13.57
C CYS A 159 9.19 -15.89 15.09
N SER A 160 10.30 -15.56 15.74
CA SER A 160 10.30 -15.12 17.13
C SER A 160 10.01 -13.63 17.18
N ALA A 161 8.81 -13.26 17.63
CA ALA A 161 8.53 -11.90 18.07
C ALA A 161 9.36 -11.61 19.34
N SER A 162 10.30 -10.68 19.24
CA SER A 162 11.01 -10.13 20.40
C SER A 162 10.02 -9.36 21.27
N ARG A 163 9.58 -9.96 22.38
CA ARG A 163 8.96 -9.22 23.49
C ARG A 163 10.03 -8.34 24.12
N THR A 164 9.96 -7.03 23.91
CA THR A 164 10.56 -6.07 24.82
C THR A 164 9.81 -6.15 26.14
N GLY A 165 10.45 -6.75 27.15
CA GLY A 165 9.93 -6.82 28.50
C GLY A 165 10.02 -5.47 29.20
N MET A 166 8.93 -5.06 29.85
CA MET A 166 8.99 -4.18 31.02
C MET A 166 8.69 -5.02 32.26
N PRO A 167 9.44 -4.88 33.36
CA PRO A 167 9.11 -5.53 34.62
C PRO A 167 8.02 -4.73 35.34
N LEU A 168 6.99 -5.42 35.86
CA LEU A 168 6.05 -4.88 36.83
C LEU A 168 6.63 -5.10 38.24
N PRO A 169 6.55 -4.13 39.16
CA PRO A 169 6.94 -4.33 40.56
C PRO A 169 5.83 -5.05 41.34
N CYS A 170 6.23 -5.87 42.31
CA CYS A 170 5.40 -6.27 43.44
C CYS A 170 5.38 -5.15 44.49
#